data_AF-A0A928XIM7-F1
#
_entry.id   AF-A0A928XIM7-F1
#
_cell.length_a   1.000
_cell.length_b   1.000
_cell.length_c   1.000
_cell.angle_alpha   90.00
_cell.angle_beta   90.00
_cell.angle_gamma   90.00
#
_symmetry.space_group_name_H-M   'P 1'
#
loop_
_entity.id
_entity.type
_entity.pdbx_description
1 polymer ?
#
loop_
_entity_poly.entity_id
_entity_poly.type
_entity_poly.pdbx_seq_one_letter_code
_entity_poly.pdbx_strand_id
1 'polypeptide(L)'
;MAQTITGAKQIQRKSRSHIVRQVRSNWYKVTSGETGRTYDVNLGLNGGTCTCKWGRERPDQDRRSACSHVIAAMNFRAAQKGRRVSAWARPEDAERQHRPTLPIGDGVILTSRVKWKVNGFKTRPKPGGQQRKSRAH
;
A
#
# COMPACT_ATOMS: atom_id res chain seq x y z
N MET A 1 21.45 9.22 -10.11
CA MET A 1 20.19 9.98 -10.08
C MET A 1 19.12 9.13 -9.41
N ALA A 2 18.33 9.67 -8.49
CA ALA A 2 17.20 8.94 -7.91
C ALA A 2 16.14 8.71 -8.99
N GLN A 3 15.73 7.46 -9.23
CA GLN A 3 14.71 7.15 -10.23
C GLN A 3 13.33 7.46 -9.67
N THR A 4 12.58 8.34 -10.34
CA THR A 4 11.18 8.62 -9.99
C THR A 4 10.27 7.63 -10.70
N ILE A 5 9.40 6.97 -9.93
CA ILE A 5 8.42 6.03 -10.47
C ILE A 5 7.18 6.80 -10.92
N THR A 6 6.95 6.84 -12.22
CA THR A 6 5.71 7.38 -12.80
C THR A 6 4.57 6.36 -12.78
N GLY A 7 4.89 5.06 -12.79
CA GLY A 7 3.96 3.93 -12.88
C GLY A 7 3.53 3.29 -11.55
N ALA A 8 3.28 4.07 -10.48
CA ALA A 8 3.03 3.53 -9.13
C ALA A 8 1.91 2.46 -9.07
N LYS A 9 0.85 2.61 -9.87
CA LYS A 9 -0.25 1.61 -9.96
C LYS A 9 0.17 0.31 -10.64
N GLN A 10 1.06 0.37 -11.65
CA GLN A 10 1.58 -0.83 -12.31
C GLN A 10 2.45 -1.63 -11.33
N ILE A 11 3.32 -0.96 -10.59
CA ILE A 11 4.16 -1.61 -9.57
C ILE A 11 3.29 -2.18 -8.44
N GLN A 12 2.25 -1.45 -8.02
CA GLN A 12 1.27 -1.98 -7.07
C GLN A 12 0.57 -3.23 -7.62
N ARG A 13 0.19 -3.27 -8.90
CA ARG A 13 -0.39 -4.49 -9.50
C ARG A 13 0.59 -5.65 -9.45
N LYS A 14 1.84 -5.44 -9.86
CA LYS A 14 2.91 -6.44 -9.81
C LYS A 14 3.11 -7.00 -8.39
N SER A 15 3.08 -6.12 -7.38
CA SER A 15 3.25 -6.51 -5.97
C SER A 15 2.23 -7.54 -5.47
N ARG A 16 1.04 -7.61 -6.07
CA ARG A 16 -0.03 -8.53 -5.64
C ARG A 16 0.27 -10.00 -5.95
N SER A 17 1.16 -10.26 -6.91
CA SER A 17 1.57 -11.61 -7.27
C SER A 17 2.64 -12.20 -6.34
N HIS A 18 3.22 -11.37 -5.47
CA HIS A 18 4.36 -11.78 -4.65
C HIS A 18 3.89 -12.46 -3.37
N ILE A 19 4.63 -13.49 -2.95
CA ILE A 19 4.40 -14.17 -1.68
C ILE A 19 5.31 -13.52 -0.64
N VAL A 20 4.73 -13.12 0.50
CA VAL A 20 5.46 -12.43 1.57
C VAL A 20 5.44 -13.28 2.84
N ARG A 21 6.61 -13.43 3.45
CA ARG A 21 6.77 -14.05 4.76
C ARG A 21 7.56 -13.13 5.67
N GLN A 22 7.05 -12.85 6.86
CA GLN A 22 7.80 -12.11 7.87
C GLN A 22 8.85 -13.03 8.51
N VAL A 23 10.08 -12.54 8.64
CA VAL A 23 11.20 -13.28 9.25
C VAL A 23 11.57 -12.69 10.61
N ARG A 24 11.56 -11.36 10.74
CA ARG A 24 11.78 -10.65 12.02
C ARG A 24 10.93 -9.38 12.09
N SER A 25 10.98 -8.67 13.22
CA SER A 25 10.37 -7.34 13.34
C SER A 25 10.99 -6.43 12.28
N ASN A 26 10.18 -5.99 11.31
CA ASN A 26 10.58 -5.22 10.12
C ASN A 26 11.30 -5.96 8.98
N TRP A 27 11.69 -7.24 9.12
CA TRP A 27 12.31 -8.00 8.04
C TRP A 27 11.34 -9.01 7.40
N TYR A 28 11.28 -8.98 6.07
CA TYR A 28 10.39 -9.79 5.26
C TYR A 28 11.16 -10.45 4.12
N LYS A 29 10.84 -11.71 3.86
CA LYS A 29 11.22 -12.39 2.63
C LYS A 29 10.07 -12.31 1.65
N VAL A 30 10.35 -11.78 0.46
CA VAL A 30 9.38 -11.62 -0.61
C VAL A 30 9.81 -12.47 -1.79
N THR A 31 9.02 -13.49 -2.09
CA THR A 31 9.21 -14.33 -3.28
C THR A 31 8.45 -13.70 -4.44
N SER A 32 9.18 -13.36 -5.50
CA SER A 32 8.61 -12.78 -6.72
C SER A 32 7.77 -13.81 -7.46
N GLY A 33 6.49 -13.50 -7.67
CA GLY A 33 5.57 -14.38 -8.41
C GLY A 33 5.95 -14.58 -9.89
N GLU A 34 6.78 -13.71 -10.46
CA GLU A 34 7.22 -13.81 -11.86
C GLU A 34 8.44 -14.71 -12.03
N THR A 35 9.38 -14.66 -11.07
CA THR A 35 10.69 -15.31 -11.22
C THR A 35 10.95 -16.42 -10.21
N GLY A 36 10.10 -16.56 -9.18
CA GLY A 36 10.32 -17.47 -8.05
C GLY A 36 11.47 -17.06 -7.12
N ARG A 37 12.22 -16.00 -7.43
CA ARG A 37 13.36 -15.53 -6.61
C ARG A 37 12.87 -14.86 -5.34
N THR A 38 13.55 -15.14 -4.23
CA THR A 38 13.29 -14.51 -2.93
C THR A 38 14.22 -13.33 -2.71
N TYR A 39 13.65 -12.21 -2.27
CA TYR A 39 14.37 -10.99 -1.91
C TYR A 39 14.11 -10.65 -0.46
N ASP A 40 15.12 -10.07 0.19
CA ASP A 40 14.99 -9.55 1.54
C ASP A 40 14.51 -8.10 1.49
N VAL A 41 13.53 -7.80 2.33
CA VAL A 41 12.92 -6.48 2.45
C VAL A 41 12.95 -6.06 3.91
N ASN A 42 13.50 -4.88 4.18
CA ASN A 42 13.48 -4.28 5.51
C ASN A 42 12.56 -3.05 5.49
N LEU A 43 11.47 -3.10 6.26
CA LEU A 43 10.52 -2.00 6.43
C LEU A 43 10.91 -1.16 7.65
N GLY A 44 11.80 -0.18 7.45
CA GLY A 44 12.18 0.79 8.47
C GLY A 44 11.05 1.77 8.84
N LEU A 45 11.40 2.81 9.60
CA LEU A 45 10.43 3.82 10.06
C LEU A 45 9.81 4.64 8.90
N ASN A 46 10.61 5.00 7.90
CA ASN A 46 10.22 6.00 6.87
C ASN A 46 10.14 5.42 5.45
N GLY A 47 10.06 4.10 5.30
CA GLY A 47 10.06 3.42 4.00
C GLY A 47 10.62 2.00 4.09
N GLY A 48 10.80 1.36 2.93
CA GLY A 48 11.38 0.02 2.86
C GLY A 48 12.62 -0.03 1.97
N THR A 49 13.58 -0.87 2.32
CA THR A 49 14.71 -1.22 1.47
C THR A 49 14.52 -2.64 0.94
N CYS A 50 15.11 -2.96 -0.22
CA CYS A 50 15.01 -4.28 -0.82
C CYS A 50 16.33 -4.68 -1.49
N THR A 51 16.65 -5.98 -1.46
CA THR A 51 17.86 -6.51 -2.12
C THR A 51 17.70 -6.74 -3.63
N CYS A 52 16.56 -6.38 -4.23
CA CYS A 52 16.42 -6.42 -5.68
C CYS A 52 17.34 -5.41 -6.37
N LYS A 53 17.58 -5.56 -7.69
CA LYS A 53 18.44 -4.65 -8.47
C LYS A 53 18.08 -3.17 -8.23
N TRP A 54 16.78 -2.85 -8.29
CA TRP A 54 16.26 -1.51 -8.02
C TRP A 54 16.65 -0.95 -6.64
N GLY A 55 16.56 -1.77 -5.60
CA GLY A 55 16.89 -1.34 -4.24
C GLY A 55 18.40 -1.29 -3.97
N ARG A 56 19.20 -2.13 -4.64
CA ARG A 56 20.66 -2.15 -4.54
C ARG A 56 21.34 -0.94 -5.20
N GLU A 57 20.74 -0.40 -6.26
CA GLU A 57 21.28 0.74 -7.01
C GLU A 57 20.91 2.10 -6.37
N ARG A 58 20.33 2.11 -5.17
CA ARG A 58 19.92 3.35 -4.48
C ARG A 58 21.10 4.06 -3.82
N PRO A 59 21.14 5.40 -3.87
CA PRO A 59 22.18 6.18 -3.21
C PRO A 59 22.06 6.06 -1.68
N ASP A 60 23.19 6.16 -0.98
CA ASP A 60 23.24 6.03 0.48
C ASP A 60 22.40 7.07 1.24
N GLN A 61 22.20 8.24 0.63
CA GLN A 61 21.39 9.33 1.17
C GLN A 61 19.89 8.98 1.24
N ASP A 62 19.39 8.12 0.34
CA ASP A 62 18.00 7.63 0.36
C ASP A 62 17.92 6.18 -0.12
N ARG A 63 18.12 5.27 0.83
CA ARG A 63 18.03 3.82 0.60
C ARG A 63 16.60 3.29 0.44
N ARG A 64 15.57 4.15 0.59
CA ARG A 64 14.18 3.71 0.41
C ARG A 64 13.94 3.37 -1.05
N SER A 65 13.24 2.28 -1.31
CA SER A 65 12.90 1.81 -2.65
C SER A 65 11.41 1.48 -2.69
N ALA A 66 10.68 2.08 -3.62
CA ALA A 66 9.26 1.81 -3.82
C ALA A 66 9.00 0.69 -4.83
N CYS A 67 9.92 -0.28 -4.92
CA CYS A 67 9.78 -1.45 -5.77
C CYS A 67 8.58 -2.33 -5.38
N SER A 68 8.18 -3.24 -6.27
CA SER A 68 7.02 -4.11 -6.04
C SER A 68 7.16 -4.99 -4.81
N HIS A 69 8.37 -5.38 -4.42
CA HIS A 69 8.62 -6.19 -3.21
C HIS A 69 8.36 -5.39 -1.93
N VAL A 70 8.78 -4.12 -1.87
CA VAL A 70 8.51 -3.24 -0.72
C VAL A 70 7.01 -2.98 -0.61
N ILE A 71 6.32 -2.70 -1.71
CA ILE A 71 4.87 -2.51 -1.70
C ILE A 71 4.15 -3.79 -1.22
N ALA A 72 4.61 -4.98 -1.65
CA ALA A 72 4.06 -6.25 -1.20
C ALA A 72 4.23 -6.44 0.31
N ALA A 73 5.43 -6.18 0.84
CA ALA A 73 5.70 -6.25 2.28
C ALA A 73 4.88 -5.23 3.08
N MET A 74 4.76 -3.99 2.60
CA MET A 74 3.92 -2.96 3.22
C MET A 74 2.45 -3.35 3.25
N ASN A 75 1.96 -3.97 2.17
CA ASN A 75 0.59 -4.47 2.11
C ASN A 75 0.38 -5.66 3.07
N PHE A 76 1.35 -6.57 3.18
CA PHE A 76 1.31 -7.66 4.15
C PHE A 76 1.26 -7.14 5.60
N ARG A 77 2.16 -6.22 5.96
CA ARG A 77 2.19 -5.57 7.29
C ARG A 77 0.89 -4.81 7.58
N ALA A 78 0.34 -4.12 6.59
CA ALA A 78 -0.94 -3.43 6.73
C ALA A 78 -2.10 -4.42 6.93
N ALA A 79 -2.10 -5.53 6.19
CA ALA A 79 -3.12 -6.57 6.28
C ALA A 79 -3.16 -7.24 7.65
N GLN A 80 -2.01 -7.48 8.28
CA GLN A 80 -1.92 -7.96 9.68
C GLN A 80 -2.64 -7.02 10.66
N LYS A 81 -2.71 -5.72 10.34
CA LYS A 81 -3.43 -4.70 11.12
C LYS A 81 -4.85 -4.44 10.63
N GLY A 82 -5.39 -5.28 9.76
CA GLY A 82 -6.73 -5.08 9.18
C GLY A 82 -6.82 -3.88 8.24
N ARG A 83 -5.71 -3.48 7.60
CA ARG A 83 -5.63 -2.34 6.67
C ARG A 83 -5.21 -2.79 5.27
N ARG A 84 -5.37 -1.90 4.30
CA ARG A 84 -4.88 -2.06 2.92
C ARG A 84 -4.20 -0.78 2.47
N VAL A 85 -3.12 -0.92 1.72
CA VAL A 85 -2.39 0.22 1.14
C VAL A 85 -2.65 0.36 -0.36
N SER A 86 -2.58 1.60 -0.85
CA SER A 86 -2.64 1.96 -2.27
C SER A 86 -1.49 2.90 -2.60
N ALA A 87 -0.81 2.68 -3.73
CA ALA A 87 0.33 3.48 -4.15
C ALA A 87 -0.08 4.58 -5.14
N TRP A 88 0.58 5.72 -5.08
CA TRP A 88 0.36 6.91 -5.90
C TRP A 88 1.70 7.51 -6.31
N ALA A 89 1.80 7.99 -7.55
CA ALA A 89 3.00 8.66 -8.08
C ALA A 89 2.92 10.18 -7.97
N ARG A 90 1.73 10.71 -7.66
CA ARG A 90 1.43 12.14 -7.55
C ARG A 90 0.87 12.44 -6.16
N PRO A 91 1.41 13.43 -5.43
CA PRO A 91 0.89 13.84 -4.13
C PRO A 91 -0.59 14.20 -4.15
N GLU A 92 -1.03 14.91 -5.19
CA GLU A 92 -2.40 15.42 -5.33
C GLU A 92 -3.41 14.26 -5.39
N ASP A 93 -3.06 13.16 -6.07
CA ASP A 93 -3.90 11.97 -6.16
C ASP A 93 -4.00 11.23 -4.81
N ALA A 94 -2.93 11.26 -4.02
CA ALA A 94 -2.89 10.66 -2.69
C ALA A 94 -3.72 11.47 -1.69
N GLU A 95 -3.60 12.80 -1.73
CA GLU A 95 -4.32 13.74 -0.86
C GLU A 95 -5.83 13.66 -1.05
N ARG A 96 -6.29 13.57 -2.30
CA ARG A 96 -7.72 13.39 -2.65
C ARG A 96 -8.36 12.15 -2.01
N GLN A 97 -7.57 11.19 -1.51
CA GLN A 97 -8.12 10.02 -0.83
C GLN A 97 -8.61 10.34 0.59
N HIS A 98 -8.18 11.46 1.19
CA HIS A 98 -8.43 11.82 2.58
C HIS A 98 -8.05 10.68 3.55
N ARG A 99 -6.87 10.08 3.32
CA ARG A 99 -6.32 8.96 4.11
C ARG A 99 -4.92 9.29 4.61
N PRO A 100 -4.47 8.65 5.71
CA PRO A 100 -3.07 8.72 6.10
C PRO A 100 -2.15 8.33 4.94
N THR A 101 -1.19 9.20 4.66
CA THR A 101 -0.18 9.05 3.62
C THR A 101 1.16 8.64 4.23
N LEU A 102 1.98 7.94 3.45
CA LEU A 102 3.34 7.56 3.82
C LEU A 102 4.22 7.57 2.56
N PRO A 103 5.19 8.49 2.44
CA PRO A 103 6.18 8.44 1.36
C PRO A 103 7.12 7.25 1.57
N ILE A 104 7.34 6.45 0.51
CA ILE A 104 8.15 5.22 0.58
C ILE A 104 9.40 5.24 -0.30
N GLY A 105 9.76 6.40 -0.85
CA GLY A 105 10.87 6.58 -1.80
C GLY A 105 10.42 6.63 -3.26
N ASP A 106 11.32 6.98 -4.17
CA ASP A 106 11.10 7.02 -5.64
C ASP A 106 9.91 7.87 -6.10
N GLY A 107 9.52 8.90 -5.32
CA GLY A 107 8.32 9.71 -5.57
C GLY A 107 6.99 8.98 -5.32
N VAL A 108 7.02 7.79 -4.72
CA VAL A 108 5.82 6.99 -4.44
C VAL A 108 5.29 7.27 -3.03
N ILE A 109 3.99 7.50 -2.97
CA ILE A 109 3.24 7.72 -1.73
C ILE A 109 2.23 6.58 -1.55
N LEU A 110 2.19 6.00 -0.36
CA LEU A 110 1.16 5.05 0.03
C LEU A 110 0.03 5.76 0.78
N THR A 111 -1.22 5.48 0.44
CA THR A 111 -2.36 5.75 1.32
C THR A 111 -2.82 4.48 2.01
N SER A 112 -3.25 4.59 3.27
CA SER A 112 -3.72 3.45 4.06
C SER A 112 -5.20 3.56 4.43
N ARG A 113 -5.99 2.53 4.10
CA ARG A 113 -7.41 2.44 4.47
C ARG A 113 -7.67 1.22 5.35
N VAL A 114 -8.64 1.33 6.26
CA VAL A 114 -9.14 0.18 7.03
C VAL A 114 -9.85 -0.77 6.07
N LYS A 115 -9.53 -2.06 6.15
CA LYS A 115 -10.27 -3.11 5.46
C LYS A 115 -11.50 -3.38 6.30
N TRP A 116 -12.67 -2.96 5.83
CA TRP A 116 -13.94 -3.31 6.45
C TRP A 116 -14.02 -4.84 6.56
N LYS A 117 -14.13 -5.37 7.78
CA LYS A 117 -14.53 -6.76 7.99
C LYS A 117 -16.00 -6.84 7.62
N VAL A 118 -16.32 -7.57 6.55
CA VAL A 118 -17.70 -7.99 6.26
C VAL A 118 -18.06 -9.09 7.26
N ASN A 119 -18.29 -8.69 8.52
CA ASN A 119 -19.02 -9.51 9.49
C ASN A 119 -20.39 -8.86 9.66
N GLY A 120 -21.35 -9.27 8.84
CA GLY A 120 -22.76 -9.41 9.23
C GLY A 120 -23.52 -8.24 9.85
N PHE A 121 -23.20 -6.95 9.64
CA PHE A 121 -24.07 -5.86 10.10
C PHE A 121 -24.37 -4.80 9.03
N LYS A 122 -25.67 -4.81 8.68
CA LYS A 122 -26.56 -3.85 8.03
C LYS A 122 -25.95 -2.55 7.48
N THR A 123 -26.30 -2.33 6.21
CA THR A 123 -26.40 -1.06 5.50
C THR A 123 -26.40 0.17 6.41
N ARG A 124 -25.45 1.06 6.18
CA ARG A 124 -25.50 2.46 6.64
C ARG A 124 -26.86 3.05 6.19
N PRO A 125 -27.75 3.50 7.08
CA PRO A 125 -28.92 4.24 6.62
C PRO A 125 -28.39 5.54 5.98
N LYS A 126 -28.79 5.80 4.73
CA LYS A 126 -28.61 7.11 4.12
C LYS A 126 -29.33 8.14 5.01
N PRO A 127 -28.70 9.23 5.44
CA PRO A 127 -29.43 10.33 6.02
C PRO A 127 -30.12 11.07 4.87
N GLY A 128 -31.44 11.23 4.93
CA GLY A 128 -32.16 12.13 4.03
C GLY A 128 -33.22 11.45 3.18
N GLY A 129 -34.47 11.56 3.65
CA GLY A 129 -35.67 11.20 2.89
C GLY A 129 -36.90 11.42 3.77
N GLN A 130 -37.26 12.67 4.01
CA GLN A 130 -38.52 13.07 4.64
C GLN A 130 -39.69 12.38 3.94
N GLN A 131 -40.37 11.45 4.61
CA GLN A 131 -41.69 11.00 4.19
C GLN A 131 -42.72 12.05 4.62
N ARG A 132 -43.20 12.83 3.65
CA ARG A 132 -44.43 13.62 3.79
C ARG A 132 -45.60 12.65 3.93
N LYS A 133 -46.26 12.65 5.09
CA LYS A 133 -47.58 12.05 5.28
C LYS A 133 -48.63 13.03 4.75
N SER A 134 -49.30 12.68 3.66
CA SER A 134 -50.55 13.32 3.26
C SER A 134 -51.68 12.36 3.62
N ARG A 135 -52.53 12.82 4.55
CA ARG A 135 -53.80 12.21 4.96
C ARG A 135 -54.74 12.07 3.76
N ALA A 136 -55.47 10.96 3.70
CA ALA A 136 -56.77 10.89 3.03
C ALA A 136 -57.86 10.83 4.11
N HIS A 137 -58.81 11.75 4.04
CA HIS A 137 -60.16 11.64 4.59
C HIS A 137 -61.10 11.55 3.40
#